data_AF-A0A9R0YK99-F1
#
_entry.id   AF-A0A9R0YK99-F1
#
_cell.length_a   1.000
_cell.length_b   1.000
_cell.length_c   1.000
_cell.angle_alpha   90.00
_cell.angle_beta   90.00
_cell.angle_gamma   90.00
#
_symmetry.space_group_name_H-M   'P 1'
#
loop_
_entity.id
_entity.type
_entity.pdbx_description
1 polymer ?
#
loop_
_entity_poly.entity_id
_entity_poly.type
_entity_poly.pdbx_seq_one_letter_code
_entity_poly.pdbx_strand_id
1 'polypeptide(L)'
;MRVNVNIYEWHEFFPQVKSNAGAILAVWAPIILVYFMDTQIWYSVFCTIFGGMCGIVHHLGEIRTMGMVRSRFCTLPEVFNACLVPRSSPKEKKGILPSFLEKKIFKDLGKSERHDPTKFALVWNQIINSFRSEDLISNREMDLMTMPMSLEYRSGSIRWPLFLVAKKFSTAVDMAANFTGNSAQLFQIIKKDNYMFCAINDFYELTKSIFRFLVIGDVEKRVIAAIFAEIKKSIQNSSLLVDFKMDHLPLLVDKFERLAEILHM
;
A
#
# COMPACT_ATOMS: atom_id res chain seq x y z
N MET A 1 38.71 -12.39 83.30
CA MET A 1 38.48 -11.73 81.99
C MET A 1 36.98 -11.63 81.76
N ARG A 2 36.41 -10.42 81.76
CA ARG A 2 35.02 -10.20 81.34
C ARG A 2 35.05 -9.76 79.89
N VAL A 3 34.59 -10.63 78.99
CA VAL A 3 34.46 -10.31 77.57
C VAL A 3 33.20 -9.47 77.41
N ASN A 4 33.40 -8.20 77.05
CA ASN A 4 32.34 -7.27 76.72
C ASN A 4 31.75 -7.71 75.38
N VAL A 5 30.50 -8.15 75.36
CA VAL A 5 29.81 -8.49 74.12
C VAL A 5 29.46 -7.17 73.45
N ASN A 6 30.23 -6.82 72.42
CA ASN A 6 30.00 -5.63 71.61
C ASN A 6 28.58 -5.72 71.02
N ILE A 7 27.77 -4.72 71.35
CA ILE A 7 26.46 -4.49 70.75
C ILE A 7 26.71 -4.21 69.27
N TYR A 8 26.14 -5.02 68.40
CA TYR A 8 26.23 -4.83 66.95
C TYR A 8 25.53 -3.51 66.57
N GLU A 9 26.31 -2.47 66.32
CA GLU A 9 25.85 -1.21 65.71
C GLU A 9 25.45 -1.49 64.26
N TRP A 10 24.17 -1.78 64.05
CA TRP A 10 23.56 -1.67 62.73
C TRP A 10 23.55 -0.20 62.34
N HIS A 11 24.15 0.11 61.19
CA HIS A 11 24.17 1.45 60.60
C HIS A 11 22.75 2.05 60.61
N GLU A 12 22.62 3.17 61.31
CA GLU A 12 21.38 3.82 61.71
C GLU A 12 20.69 4.49 60.51
N PHE A 13 20.18 3.71 59.56
CA PHE A 13 19.49 4.25 58.37
C PHE A 13 18.14 4.92 58.69
N PHE A 14 17.60 4.76 59.90
CA PHE A 14 16.33 5.37 60.32
C PHE A 14 16.37 5.79 61.81
N PRO A 15 16.80 7.03 62.14
CA PRO A 15 16.72 7.51 63.51
C PRO A 15 15.26 7.82 63.87
N GLN A 16 14.77 7.17 64.92
CA GLN A 16 13.50 7.43 65.61
C GLN A 16 12.21 7.47 64.76
N VAL A 17 11.74 6.30 64.32
CA VAL A 17 10.33 6.10 63.94
C VAL A 17 9.64 5.16 64.92
N LYS A 18 8.55 5.63 65.53
CA LYS A 18 7.75 4.94 66.57
C LYS A 18 7.03 3.66 66.07
N SER A 19 7.17 3.32 64.79
CA SER A 19 6.53 2.17 64.15
C SER A 19 7.58 1.35 63.40
N ASN A 20 7.70 0.07 63.78
CA ASN A 20 8.63 -0.90 63.20
C ASN A 20 8.34 -1.22 61.72
N ALA A 21 7.30 -0.63 61.13
CA ALA A 21 6.88 -0.86 59.75
C ALA A 21 7.96 -0.49 58.72
N GLY A 22 8.74 0.58 58.95
CA GLY A 22 9.78 1.03 58.01
C GLY A 22 10.95 0.04 57.91
N ALA A 23 11.39 -0.50 59.05
CA ALA A 23 12.46 -1.51 59.09
C ALA A 23 12.00 -2.83 58.48
N ILE A 24 10.76 -3.27 58.77
CA ILE A 24 10.16 -4.46 58.14
C ILE A 24 10.07 -4.25 56.62
N LEU A 25 9.61 -3.09 56.17
CA LEU A 25 9.54 -2.76 54.74
C LEU A 25 10.93 -2.74 54.08
N ALA A 26 11.96 -2.22 54.74
CA ALA A 26 13.33 -2.22 54.21
C ALA A 26 13.92 -3.64 54.08
N VAL A 27 13.58 -4.55 54.98
CA VAL A 27 14.00 -5.96 54.93
C VAL A 27 13.24 -6.74 53.84
N TRP A 28 11.94 -6.47 53.68
CA TRP A 28 11.09 -7.17 52.72
C TRP A 28 11.13 -6.58 51.30
N ALA A 29 11.44 -5.30 51.13
CA ALA A 29 11.47 -4.63 49.83
C ALA A 29 12.42 -5.29 48.81
N PRO A 30 13.66 -5.68 49.17
CA PRO A 30 14.54 -6.39 48.24
C PRO A 30 13.97 -7.74 47.80
N ILE A 31 13.34 -8.49 48.72
CA ILE A 31 12.73 -9.79 48.45
C ILE A 31 11.55 -9.62 47.49
N ILE A 32 10.67 -8.66 47.77
CA ILE A 32 9.52 -8.33 46.92
C ILE A 32 9.99 -7.85 45.53
N LEU A 33 11.06 -7.06 45.45
CA LEU A 33 11.62 -6.58 44.18
C LEU A 33 12.17 -7.74 43.33
N VAL A 34 12.82 -8.73 43.94
CA VAL A 34 13.26 -9.95 43.24
C VAL A 34 12.04 -10.70 42.66
N TYR A 35 10.96 -10.84 43.42
CA TYR A 35 9.73 -11.47 42.90
C TYR A 35 9.12 -10.70 41.72
N PHE A 36 9.12 -9.36 41.76
CA PHE A 36 8.67 -8.55 40.64
C PHE A 36 9.56 -8.68 39.41
N MET A 37 10.89 -8.71 39.59
CA MET A 37 11.85 -8.94 38.51
C MET A 37 11.65 -10.32 37.87
N ASP A 38 11.50 -11.37 38.70
CA ASP A 38 11.24 -12.73 38.21
C ASP A 38 9.91 -12.83 37.47
N THR A 39 8.88 -12.13 37.94
CA THR A 39 7.59 -12.06 37.24
C THR A 39 7.72 -11.39 35.87
N GLN A 40 8.56 -10.36 35.73
CA GLN A 40 8.85 -9.73 34.43
C GLN A 40 9.58 -10.68 33.48
N ILE A 41 10.55 -11.44 33.99
CA ILE A 41 11.27 -12.45 33.19
C ILE A 41 10.30 -13.52 32.70
N TRP A 42 9.45 -14.07 33.58
CA TRP A 42 8.44 -15.06 33.21
C TRP A 42 7.38 -14.51 32.26
N TYR A 43 6.94 -13.27 32.47
CA TYR A 43 6.04 -12.58 31.54
C TYR A 43 6.67 -12.43 30.16
N SER A 44 7.94 -12.03 30.07
CA SER A 44 8.67 -11.92 28.80
C SER A 44 8.75 -13.27 28.09
N VAL A 45 9.09 -14.35 28.80
CA VAL A 45 9.14 -15.71 28.22
C VAL A 45 7.77 -16.12 27.69
N PHE A 46 6.70 -15.88 28.46
CA PHE A 46 5.34 -16.20 28.04
C PHE A 46 4.91 -15.39 26.82
N CYS A 47 5.20 -14.08 26.79
CA CYS A 47 4.94 -13.21 25.64
C CYS A 47 5.71 -13.64 24.40
N THR A 48 6.96 -14.10 24.53
CA THR A 48 7.72 -14.64 23.39
C THR A 48 7.10 -15.92 22.85
N ILE A 49 6.68 -16.84 23.71
CA ILE A 49 6.05 -18.11 23.29
C ILE A 49 4.70 -17.85 22.64
N PHE A 50 3.82 -17.06 23.27
CA PHE A 50 2.51 -16.74 22.72
C PHE A 50 2.62 -15.86 21.47
N GLY A 51 3.50 -14.87 21.47
CA GLY A 51 3.80 -14.05 20.29
C GLY A 51 4.33 -14.89 19.13
N GLY A 52 5.22 -15.85 19.41
CA GLY A 52 5.72 -16.81 18.42
C GLY A 52 4.63 -17.73 17.90
N MET A 53 3.79 -18.29 18.78
CA MET A 53 2.69 -19.18 18.42
C MET A 53 1.61 -18.45 17.61
N CYS A 54 1.16 -17.27 18.05
CA CYS A 54 0.26 -16.41 17.28
C CYS A 54 0.88 -16.00 15.94
N GLY A 55 2.18 -15.71 15.93
CA GLY A 55 2.96 -15.46 14.72
C GLY A 55 2.84 -16.58 13.69
N ILE A 56 3.09 -17.82 14.12
CA ILE A 56 3.02 -19.01 13.27
C ILE A 56 1.57 -19.29 12.83
N VAL A 57 0.61 -19.22 13.75
CA VAL A 57 -0.82 -19.49 13.49
C VAL A 57 -1.41 -18.51 12.48
N HIS A 58 -1.05 -17.23 12.58
CA HIS A 58 -1.51 -16.20 11.65
C HIS A 58 -0.63 -16.09 10.40
N HIS A 59 0.34 -16.99 10.21
CA HIS A 59 1.31 -16.92 9.11
C HIS A 59 1.98 -15.53 8.97
N LEU A 60 2.18 -14.86 10.10
CA LEU A 60 2.86 -13.57 10.16
C LEU A 60 4.31 -13.77 9.71
N GLY A 61 4.69 -13.09 8.63
CA GLY A 61 5.98 -13.31 7.97
C GLY A 61 5.97 -14.39 6.89
N GLU A 62 4.81 -14.81 6.37
CA GLU A 62 4.74 -15.51 5.08
C GLU A 62 5.36 -14.61 4.00
N ILE A 63 4.92 -13.34 3.92
CA ILE A 63 5.43 -12.34 2.98
C ILE A 63 6.78 -11.78 3.43
N ARG A 64 7.87 -12.48 3.07
CA ARG A 64 9.25 -12.09 3.44
C ARG A 64 9.98 -11.24 2.40
N THR A 65 9.47 -11.20 1.17
CA THR A 65 10.19 -10.57 0.05
C THR A 65 9.30 -9.61 -0.71
N MET A 66 9.92 -8.56 -1.25
CA MET A 66 9.26 -7.59 -2.13
C MET A 66 8.62 -8.28 -3.36
N GLY A 67 9.21 -9.38 -3.84
CA GLY A 67 8.64 -10.19 -4.91
C GLY A 67 7.29 -10.83 -4.54
N MET A 68 7.15 -11.29 -3.28
CA MET A 68 5.90 -11.86 -2.81
C MET A 68 4.86 -10.79 -2.45
N VAL A 69 5.29 -9.63 -1.95
CA VAL A 69 4.42 -8.45 -1.87
C VAL A 69 3.86 -8.15 -3.26
N ARG A 70 4.72 -7.97 -4.27
CA ARG A 70 4.32 -7.61 -5.64
C ARG A 70 3.31 -8.57 -6.27
N SER A 71 3.48 -9.88 -6.08
CA SER A 71 2.58 -10.89 -6.66
C SER A 71 1.21 -10.93 -5.98
N ARG A 72 1.16 -10.70 -4.67
CA ARG A 72 -0.10 -10.70 -3.88
C ARG A 72 -0.76 -9.32 -3.84
N PHE A 73 -0.04 -8.25 -4.17
CA PHE A 73 -0.54 -6.89 -4.10
C PHE A 73 -1.75 -6.66 -5.02
N CYS A 74 -1.85 -7.36 -6.15
CA CYS A 74 -3.03 -7.28 -7.04
C CYS A 74 -4.33 -7.61 -6.30
N THR A 75 -4.28 -8.62 -5.44
CA THR A 75 -5.45 -9.15 -4.72
C THR A 75 -5.67 -8.47 -3.37
N LEU A 76 -4.67 -7.72 -2.89
CA LEU A 76 -4.66 -7.15 -1.55
C LEU A 76 -5.75 -6.08 -1.34
N PRO A 77 -6.02 -5.15 -2.27
CA PRO A 77 -7.15 -4.23 -2.16
C PRO A 77 -8.50 -4.94 -2.10
N GLU A 78 -8.67 -6.04 -2.84
CA GLU A 78 -9.92 -6.81 -2.88
C GLU A 78 -10.18 -7.50 -1.54
N VAL A 79 -9.15 -8.14 -0.97
CA VAL A 79 -9.21 -8.77 0.36
C VAL A 79 -9.42 -7.71 1.44
N PHE A 80 -8.73 -6.57 1.34
CA PHE A 80 -8.89 -5.45 2.25
C PHE A 80 -10.34 -4.96 2.26
N ASN A 81 -10.93 -4.72 1.10
CA ASN A 81 -12.32 -4.26 1.00
C ASN A 81 -13.30 -5.32 1.51
N ALA A 82 -13.02 -6.61 1.27
CA ALA A 82 -13.86 -7.71 1.74
C ALA A 82 -13.83 -7.89 3.28
N CYS A 83 -12.69 -7.63 3.92
CA CYS A 83 -12.48 -7.90 5.34
C CYS A 83 -12.66 -6.67 6.24
N LEU A 84 -12.27 -5.48 5.77
CA LEU A 84 -12.08 -4.30 6.63
C LEU A 84 -13.03 -3.14 6.32
N VAL A 85 -13.67 -3.12 5.15
CA VAL A 85 -14.67 -2.08 4.84
C VAL A 85 -16.04 -2.58 5.32
N PRO A 86 -16.66 -1.91 6.31
CA PRO A 86 -18.00 -2.26 6.76
C PRO A 86 -18.95 -2.17 5.57
N ARG A 87 -19.78 -3.20 5.38
CA ARG A 87 -20.88 -3.14 4.42
C ARG A 87 -21.74 -1.95 4.83
N SER A 88 -21.96 -0.99 3.93
CA SER A 88 -22.94 0.06 4.19
C SER A 88 -24.26 -0.65 4.49
N SER A 89 -24.71 -0.57 5.76
CA SER A 89 -26.01 -1.12 6.15
C SER A 89 -27.07 -0.55 5.19
N PRO A 90 -28.00 -1.37 4.67
CA PRO A 90 -29.16 -0.79 4.01
C PRO A 90 -29.89 -0.01 5.09
N LYS A 91 -30.07 1.30 4.88
CA LYS A 91 -31.05 2.07 5.63
C LYS A 91 -32.34 1.27 5.66
N GLU A 92 -32.83 0.92 6.86
CA GLU A 92 -34.09 0.24 7.07
C GLU A 92 -35.20 0.95 6.27
N LYS A 93 -35.57 0.39 5.12
CA LYS A 93 -36.83 0.71 4.48
C LYS A 93 -37.72 -0.51 4.63
N LYS A 94 -38.64 -0.41 5.59
CA LYS A 94 -39.84 -1.24 5.68
C LYS A 94 -40.46 -1.36 4.28
N GLY A 95 -40.37 -2.54 3.68
CA GLY A 95 -40.90 -2.78 2.35
C GLY A 95 -40.75 -4.23 1.94
N ILE A 96 -41.89 -4.90 1.79
CA ILE A 96 -42.06 -6.30 1.44
C ILE A 96 -41.47 -6.55 0.04
N LEU A 97 -40.23 -7.02 -0.06
CA LEU A 97 -39.70 -7.59 -1.29
C LEU A 97 -39.04 -8.95 -0.99
N PRO A 98 -39.25 -9.97 -1.84
CA PRO A 98 -38.71 -11.29 -1.59
C PRO A 98 -37.18 -11.25 -1.52
N SER A 99 -36.65 -11.81 -0.44
CA SER A 99 -35.23 -11.87 -0.06
C SER A 99 -34.25 -12.33 -1.15
N PHE A 100 -34.74 -12.96 -2.21
CA PHE A 100 -33.97 -13.37 -3.39
C PHE A 100 -33.57 -12.19 -4.29
N LEU A 101 -34.48 -11.23 -4.48
CA LEU A 101 -34.26 -10.07 -5.34
C LEU A 101 -33.35 -9.06 -4.63
N GLU A 102 -33.54 -8.89 -3.32
CA GLU A 102 -32.61 -8.18 -2.43
C GLU A 102 -31.22 -8.82 -2.44
N LYS A 103 -31.07 -10.14 -2.20
CA LYS A 103 -29.75 -10.78 -2.27
C LYS A 103 -29.05 -10.59 -3.61
N LYS A 104 -29.80 -10.55 -4.72
CA LYS A 104 -29.23 -10.35 -6.06
C LYS A 104 -28.87 -8.86 -6.30
N ILE A 105 -29.73 -7.93 -5.91
CA ILE A 105 -29.50 -6.48 -6.00
C ILE A 105 -28.39 -6.04 -5.04
N PHE A 106 -28.38 -6.47 -3.78
CA PHE A 106 -27.31 -6.17 -2.82
C PHE A 106 -25.99 -6.87 -3.16
N LYS A 107 -26.04 -8.02 -3.84
CA LYS A 107 -24.83 -8.64 -4.41
C LYS A 107 -24.29 -7.83 -5.60
N ASP A 108 -25.15 -7.17 -6.38
CA ASP A 108 -24.72 -6.29 -7.49
C ASP A 108 -24.33 -4.88 -7.05
N LEU A 109 -25.10 -4.24 -6.17
CA LEU A 109 -24.81 -2.93 -5.59
C LEU A 109 -23.54 -3.00 -4.73
N GLY A 110 -23.38 -4.09 -3.99
CA GLY A 110 -22.16 -4.38 -3.25
C GLY A 110 -20.98 -4.80 -4.11
N LYS A 111 -21.12 -5.11 -5.42
CA LYS A 111 -19.95 -5.26 -6.31
C LYS A 111 -19.40 -3.91 -6.71
N SER A 112 -20.26 -2.92 -6.96
CA SER A 112 -19.84 -1.56 -7.31
C SER A 112 -19.03 -0.89 -6.20
N GLU A 113 -19.38 -1.13 -4.93
CA GLU A 113 -18.64 -0.60 -3.76
C GLU A 113 -17.46 -1.50 -3.34
N ARG A 114 -17.49 -2.80 -3.69
CA ARG A 114 -16.37 -3.75 -3.49
C ARG A 114 -15.16 -3.47 -4.39
N HIS A 115 -15.32 -2.62 -5.39
CA HIS A 115 -14.27 -2.16 -6.28
C HIS A 115 -13.97 -0.67 -6.10
N ASP A 116 -14.19 -0.09 -4.91
CA ASP A 116 -13.67 1.25 -4.60
C ASP A 116 -12.31 1.16 -3.87
N PRO A 117 -11.21 1.13 -4.63
CA PRO A 117 -9.85 1.04 -4.13
C PRO A 117 -9.34 2.32 -3.49
N THR A 118 -10.10 3.42 -3.53
CA THR A 118 -9.67 4.68 -2.91
C THR A 118 -9.54 4.54 -1.39
N LYS A 119 -10.43 3.77 -0.75
CA LYS A 119 -10.33 3.44 0.68
C LYS A 119 -9.05 2.67 0.99
N PHE A 120 -8.69 1.71 0.14
CA PHE A 120 -7.45 0.96 0.28
C PHE A 120 -6.23 1.87 0.10
N ALA A 121 -6.22 2.71 -0.94
CA ALA A 121 -5.13 3.64 -1.19
C ALA A 121 -4.92 4.63 -0.04
N LEU A 122 -6.00 5.11 0.58
CA LEU A 122 -5.93 5.96 1.76
C LEU A 122 -5.24 5.26 2.93
N VAL A 123 -5.66 4.03 3.26
CA VAL A 123 -5.07 3.27 4.36
C VAL A 123 -3.64 2.85 4.05
N TRP A 124 -3.36 2.44 2.82
CA TRP A 124 -2.01 2.13 2.36
C TRP A 124 -1.07 3.32 2.51
N ASN A 125 -1.48 4.51 2.06
CA ASN A 125 -0.67 5.72 2.19
C ASN A 125 -0.45 6.11 3.65
N GLN A 126 -1.42 5.86 4.54
CA GLN A 126 -1.23 6.03 5.98
C GLN A 126 -0.19 5.06 6.54
N ILE A 127 -0.22 3.77 6.15
CA ILE A 127 0.77 2.78 6.57
C ILE A 127 2.18 3.20 6.13
N ILE A 128 2.33 3.64 4.87
CA ILE A 128 3.62 4.11 4.33
C ILE A 128 4.11 5.37 5.08
N ASN A 129 3.21 6.30 5.40
CA ASN A 129 3.56 7.47 6.23
C ASN A 129 3.99 7.06 7.64
N SER A 130 3.34 6.08 8.27
CA SER A 130 3.75 5.55 9.58
C SER A 130 5.15 4.95 9.51
N PHE A 131 5.46 4.14 8.49
CA PHE A 131 6.81 3.59 8.29
C PHE A 131 7.85 4.69 8.13
N ARG A 132 7.51 5.79 7.45
CA ARG A 132 8.41 6.93 7.36
C ARG A 132 8.61 7.61 8.71
N SER A 133 7.53 7.78 9.48
CA SER A 133 7.57 8.43 10.81
C SER A 133 8.34 7.62 11.85
N GLU A 134 8.34 6.29 11.73
CA GLU A 134 9.11 5.36 12.54
C GLU A 134 10.55 5.15 12.01
N ASP A 135 10.96 5.95 11.01
CA ASP A 135 12.29 5.91 10.37
C ASP A 135 12.68 4.54 9.79
N LEU A 136 11.69 3.74 9.37
CA LEU A 136 11.89 2.43 8.75
C LEU A 136 12.22 2.53 7.25
N ILE A 137 11.80 3.63 6.60
CA ILE A 137 11.99 3.87 5.16
C ILE A 137 12.47 5.30 4.90
N SER A 138 13.21 5.48 3.81
CA SER A 138 13.64 6.80 3.32
C SER A 138 12.53 7.57 2.59
N ASN A 139 12.70 8.88 2.40
CA ASN A 139 11.77 9.71 1.62
C ASN A 139 11.59 9.16 0.18
N ARG A 140 12.67 8.68 -0.43
CA ARG A 140 12.62 8.10 -1.78
C ARG A 140 11.80 6.81 -1.81
N GLU A 141 11.94 5.95 -0.82
CA GLU A 141 11.17 4.71 -0.73
C GLU A 141 9.70 4.98 -0.46
N MET A 142 9.40 5.97 0.39
CA MET A 142 8.04 6.47 0.62
C MET A 142 7.38 6.90 -0.69
N ASP A 143 8.06 7.72 -1.51
CA ASP A 143 7.54 8.17 -2.81
C ASP A 143 7.28 7.02 -3.79
N LEU A 144 8.14 6.00 -3.79
CA LEU A 144 7.98 4.81 -4.64
C LEU A 144 6.79 3.93 -4.22
N MET A 145 6.52 3.86 -2.91
CA MET A 145 5.50 3.00 -2.32
C MET A 145 4.12 3.67 -2.21
N THR A 146 4.07 5.01 -2.20
CA THR A 146 2.82 5.76 -2.07
C THR A 146 1.94 5.57 -3.31
N MET A 147 0.64 5.38 -3.10
CA MET A 147 -0.34 5.42 -4.17
C MET A 147 -0.64 6.87 -4.53
N PRO A 148 -0.41 7.31 -5.78
CA PRO A 148 -0.76 8.65 -6.20
C PRO A 148 -2.29 8.81 -6.15
N MET A 149 -2.78 9.61 -5.20
CA MET A 149 -4.19 9.98 -5.13
C MET A 149 -4.39 11.25 -5.94
N SER A 150 -5.02 11.15 -7.10
CA SER A 150 -5.39 12.35 -7.86
C SER A 150 -6.58 13.02 -7.18
N LEU A 151 -6.35 14.12 -6.46
CA LEU A 151 -7.41 14.98 -5.93
C LEU A 151 -8.27 15.62 -7.04
N GLU A 152 -7.70 15.79 -8.25
CA GLU A 152 -8.33 16.53 -9.35
C GLU A 152 -8.91 15.65 -10.47
N TYR A 153 -8.58 14.35 -10.50
CA TYR A 153 -9.04 13.46 -11.56
C TYR A 153 -10.26 12.67 -11.08
N ARG A 154 -11.44 13.17 -11.46
CA ARG A 154 -12.76 12.54 -11.22
C ARG A 154 -12.97 11.20 -11.95
N SER A 155 -11.91 10.62 -12.50
CA SER A 155 -11.95 9.28 -13.10
C SER A 155 -11.42 8.33 -12.04
N GLY A 156 -12.32 7.55 -11.42
CA GLY A 156 -12.03 6.66 -10.30
C GLY A 156 -11.12 5.47 -10.63
N SER A 157 -10.00 5.71 -11.29
CA SER A 157 -8.98 4.72 -11.61
C SER A 157 -7.82 4.85 -10.64
N ILE A 158 -7.45 3.74 -9.98
CA ILE A 158 -6.27 3.65 -9.11
C ILE A 158 -5.04 3.89 -9.96
N ARG A 159 -4.13 4.73 -9.47
CA ARG A 159 -2.74 4.65 -9.90
C ARG A 159 -1.98 3.75 -8.94
N TRP A 160 -1.38 2.70 -9.49
CA TRP A 160 -0.57 1.80 -8.69
C TRP A 160 0.75 2.48 -8.29
N PRO A 161 1.32 2.15 -7.12
CA PRO A 161 2.63 2.63 -6.72
C PRO A 161 3.70 2.31 -7.76
N LEU A 162 4.71 3.17 -7.86
CA LEU A 162 5.71 3.09 -8.91
C LEU A 162 6.50 1.77 -8.83
N PHE A 163 6.72 1.22 -7.64
CA PHE A 163 7.45 -0.05 -7.49
C PHE A 163 6.75 -1.25 -8.15
N LEU A 164 5.42 -1.23 -8.29
CA LEU A 164 4.68 -2.29 -8.97
C LEU A 164 4.76 -2.16 -10.49
N VAL A 165 4.79 -0.91 -10.97
CA VAL A 165 4.83 -0.53 -12.38
C VAL A 165 6.26 -0.52 -12.95
N ALA A 166 7.27 -0.46 -12.08
CA ALA A 166 8.67 -0.38 -12.47
C ALA A 166 9.05 -1.44 -13.52
N LYS A 167 9.72 -0.99 -14.58
CA LYS A 167 10.17 -1.75 -15.77
C LYS A 167 9.03 -2.28 -16.68
N LYS A 168 7.78 -2.31 -16.22
CA LYS A 168 6.66 -2.84 -17.02
C LYS A 168 6.35 -1.98 -18.23
N PHE A 169 6.42 -0.66 -18.08
CA PHE A 169 6.20 0.28 -19.17
C PHE A 169 7.26 0.15 -20.27
N SER A 170 8.55 0.19 -19.92
CA SER A 170 9.63 0.06 -20.90
C SER A 170 9.59 -1.29 -21.62
N THR A 171 9.36 -2.38 -20.89
CA THR A 171 9.16 -3.71 -21.50
C THR A 171 7.96 -3.75 -22.44
N ALA A 172 6.88 -3.01 -22.16
CA ALA A 172 5.74 -2.91 -23.07
C ALA A 172 6.07 -2.17 -24.36
N VAL A 173 6.82 -1.08 -24.25
CA VAL A 173 7.29 -0.31 -25.40
C VAL A 173 8.20 -1.16 -26.28
N ASP A 174 9.18 -1.84 -25.67
CA ASP A 174 10.09 -2.74 -26.38
C ASP A 174 9.36 -3.91 -27.05
N MET A 175 8.37 -4.47 -26.35
CA MET A 175 7.53 -5.54 -26.88
C MET A 175 6.73 -5.06 -28.09
N ALA A 176 6.10 -3.88 -28.00
CA ALA A 176 5.30 -3.31 -29.08
C ALA A 176 6.16 -2.97 -30.31
N ALA A 177 7.38 -2.44 -30.11
CA ALA A 177 8.30 -2.08 -31.20
C ALA A 177 8.78 -3.29 -31.99
N ASN A 178 9.00 -4.43 -31.33
CA ASN A 178 9.52 -5.65 -31.95
C ASN A 178 8.43 -6.69 -32.27
N PHE A 179 7.15 -6.34 -32.12
CA PHE A 179 6.07 -7.30 -32.29
C PHE A 179 5.76 -7.54 -33.78
N THR A 180 5.81 -8.80 -34.22
CA THR A 180 5.57 -9.20 -35.61
C THR A 180 4.20 -9.86 -35.84
N GLY A 181 3.37 -9.98 -34.79
CA GLY A 181 2.05 -10.62 -34.86
C GLY A 181 0.89 -9.65 -35.07
N ASN A 182 -0.34 -10.10 -34.80
CA ASN A 182 -1.56 -9.29 -34.89
C ASN A 182 -1.75 -8.39 -33.65
N SER A 183 -2.25 -7.15 -33.81
CA SER A 183 -2.51 -6.23 -32.69
C SER A 183 -3.42 -6.84 -31.63
N ALA A 184 -4.38 -7.69 -32.00
CA ALA A 184 -5.23 -8.39 -31.04
C ALA A 184 -4.45 -9.32 -30.10
N GLN A 185 -3.41 -9.98 -30.60
CA GLN A 185 -2.53 -10.84 -29.81
C GLN A 185 -1.66 -10.01 -28.87
N LEU A 186 -1.10 -8.89 -29.36
CA LEU A 186 -0.36 -7.95 -28.52
C LEU A 186 -1.23 -7.43 -27.37
N PHE A 187 -2.48 -7.05 -27.63
CA PHE A 187 -3.41 -6.62 -26.60
C PHE A 187 -3.70 -7.72 -25.58
N GLN A 188 -3.82 -8.99 -25.98
CA GLN A 188 -4.00 -10.09 -25.04
C GLN A 188 -2.77 -10.32 -24.17
N ILE A 189 -1.56 -10.22 -24.74
CA ILE A 189 -0.31 -10.35 -23.99
C ILE A 189 -0.19 -9.23 -22.96
N ILE A 190 -0.47 -7.99 -23.36
CA ILE A 190 -0.45 -6.82 -22.46
C ILE A 190 -1.50 -6.97 -21.36
N LYS A 191 -2.74 -7.39 -21.69
CA LYS A 191 -3.83 -7.58 -20.72
C LYS A 191 -3.57 -8.71 -19.73
N LYS A 192 -2.69 -9.67 -20.05
CA LYS A 192 -2.32 -10.74 -19.13
C LYS A 192 -1.60 -10.21 -17.89
N ASP A 193 -0.86 -9.11 -18.03
CA ASP A 193 -0.20 -8.43 -16.92
C ASP A 193 -0.98 -7.15 -16.55
N ASN A 194 -1.77 -7.24 -15.48
CA ASN A 194 -2.60 -6.14 -15.00
C ASN A 194 -1.80 -4.86 -14.78
N TYR A 195 -0.57 -4.95 -14.25
CA TYR A 195 0.25 -3.76 -13.98
C TYR A 195 0.82 -3.17 -15.26
N MET A 196 1.17 -3.99 -16.25
CA MET A 196 1.63 -3.54 -17.56
C MET A 196 0.54 -2.77 -18.29
N PHE A 197 -0.69 -3.30 -18.29
CA PHE A 197 -1.84 -2.61 -18.88
C PHE A 197 -2.14 -1.28 -18.14
N CYS A 198 -2.15 -1.28 -16.81
CA CYS A 198 -2.33 -0.05 -16.03
C CYS A 198 -1.23 0.98 -16.33
N ALA A 199 0.04 0.56 -16.41
CA ALA A 199 1.16 1.45 -16.71
C ALA A 199 1.01 2.17 -18.06
N ILE A 200 0.59 1.44 -19.09
CA ILE A 200 0.36 2.00 -20.44
C ILE A 200 -0.81 2.97 -20.40
N ASN A 201 -1.91 2.60 -19.73
CA ASN A 201 -3.09 3.46 -19.62
C ASN A 201 -2.80 4.75 -18.84
N ASP A 202 -2.05 4.64 -17.74
CA ASP A 202 -1.63 5.79 -16.94
C ASP A 202 -0.73 6.73 -17.74
N PHE A 203 0.25 6.18 -18.47
CA PHE A 203 1.10 6.99 -19.35
C PHE A 203 0.28 7.69 -20.45
N TYR A 204 -0.68 6.99 -21.04
CA TYR A 204 -1.55 7.54 -22.08
C TYR A 204 -2.41 8.72 -21.54
N GLU A 205 -3.03 8.56 -20.37
CA GLU A 205 -3.82 9.62 -19.73
C GLU A 205 -2.96 10.79 -19.23
N LEU A 206 -1.76 10.52 -18.72
CA LEU A 206 -0.78 11.55 -18.36
C LEU A 206 -0.35 12.35 -19.60
N THR A 207 -0.02 11.67 -20.69
CA THR A 207 0.37 12.30 -21.96
C THR A 207 -0.73 13.23 -22.47
N LYS A 208 -1.98 12.76 -22.45
CA LYS A 208 -3.15 13.56 -22.83
C LYS A 208 -3.32 14.78 -21.92
N SER A 209 -3.10 14.62 -20.62
CA SER A 209 -3.17 15.72 -19.65
C SER A 209 -2.08 16.76 -19.91
N ILE A 210 -0.83 16.32 -20.09
CA ILE A 210 0.31 17.19 -20.39
C ILE A 210 0.05 18.01 -21.65
N PHE A 211 -0.39 17.38 -22.75
CA PHE A 211 -0.71 18.13 -23.96
C PHE A 211 -1.86 19.11 -23.76
N ARG A 212 -2.88 18.76 -22.97
CA ARG A 212 -3.98 19.68 -22.66
C ARG A 212 -3.51 20.93 -21.91
N PHE A 213 -2.50 20.80 -21.04
CA PHE A 213 -1.95 21.92 -20.27
C PHE A 213 -0.89 22.72 -21.03
N LEU A 214 0.00 22.03 -21.76
CA LEU A 214 1.13 22.66 -22.45
C LEU A 214 0.74 23.35 -23.76
N VAL A 215 -0.26 22.81 -24.47
CA VAL A 215 -0.63 23.30 -25.79
C VAL A 215 -1.71 24.35 -25.65
N ILE A 216 -1.38 25.60 -26.00
CA ILE A 216 -2.28 26.75 -25.87
C ILE A 216 -3.10 26.97 -27.15
N GLY A 217 -2.52 26.77 -28.34
CA GLY A 217 -3.14 27.08 -29.63
C GLY A 217 -4.26 26.13 -30.05
N ASP A 218 -5.33 26.67 -30.63
CA ASP A 218 -6.54 25.93 -31.01
C ASP A 218 -6.37 25.02 -32.23
N VAL A 219 -5.38 25.31 -33.09
CA VAL A 219 -5.08 24.46 -34.25
C VAL A 219 -4.31 23.22 -33.79
N GLU A 220 -3.30 23.41 -32.95
CA GLU A 220 -2.48 22.35 -32.37
C GLU A 220 -3.35 21.43 -31.49
N LYS A 221 -4.24 22.00 -30.67
CA LYS A 221 -5.22 21.23 -29.89
C LYS A 221 -6.08 20.34 -30.77
N ARG A 222 -6.56 20.86 -31.92
CA ARG A 222 -7.38 20.08 -32.87
C ARG A 222 -6.60 18.94 -33.50
N VAL A 223 -5.35 19.19 -33.91
CA VAL A 223 -4.47 18.15 -34.48
C VAL A 223 -4.20 17.05 -33.45
N ILE A 224 -3.84 17.43 -32.22
CA ILE A 224 -3.56 16.46 -31.14
C ILE A 224 -4.82 15.66 -30.79
N ALA A 225 -5.99 16.31 -30.71
CA ALA A 225 -7.26 15.63 -30.50
C ALA A 225 -7.58 14.63 -31.62
N ALA A 226 -7.30 14.98 -32.88
CA ALA A 226 -7.47 14.09 -34.02
C ALA A 226 -6.53 12.88 -33.95
N ILE A 227 -5.27 13.06 -33.56
CA ILE A 227 -4.31 11.96 -33.37
C ILE A 227 -4.82 10.99 -32.29
N PHE A 228 -5.22 11.50 -31.13
CA PHE A 228 -5.77 10.65 -30.06
C PHE A 228 -7.07 9.94 -30.46
N ALA A 229 -7.91 10.58 -31.29
CA ALA A 229 -9.11 9.96 -31.82
C ALA A 229 -8.79 8.80 -32.77
N GLU A 230 -7.79 8.96 -33.65
CA GLU A 230 -7.38 7.91 -34.58
C GLU A 230 -6.70 6.75 -33.84
N ILE A 231 -5.85 7.03 -32.84
CA ILE A 231 -5.30 5.99 -31.96
C ILE A 231 -6.43 5.19 -31.30
N LYS A 232 -7.43 5.86 -30.73
CA LYS A 232 -8.57 5.19 -30.08
C LYS A 232 -9.35 4.32 -31.06
N LYS A 233 -9.60 4.80 -32.28
CA LYS A 233 -10.29 4.06 -33.33
C LYS A 233 -9.49 2.83 -33.77
N SER A 234 -8.19 2.97 -33.93
CA SER A 234 -7.28 1.88 -34.28
C SER A 234 -7.21 0.79 -33.21
N ILE A 235 -7.23 1.18 -31.92
CA ILE A 235 -7.34 0.25 -30.79
C ILE A 235 -8.67 -0.51 -30.83
N GLN A 236 -9.79 0.17 -31.11
CA GLN A 236 -11.11 -0.48 -31.21
C GLN A 236 -11.18 -1.47 -32.37
N ASN A 237 -10.57 -1.14 -33.51
CA ASN A 237 -10.53 -1.99 -34.70
C ASN A 237 -9.46 -3.08 -34.63
N SER A 238 -8.64 -3.12 -33.57
CA SER A 238 -7.48 -4.02 -33.45
C SER A 238 -6.46 -3.89 -34.60
N SER A 239 -6.37 -2.72 -35.23
CA SER A 239 -5.51 -2.42 -36.38
C SER A 239 -4.28 -1.57 -36.02
N LEU A 240 -3.97 -1.42 -34.73
CA LEU A 240 -2.89 -0.55 -34.23
C LEU A 240 -1.51 -0.80 -34.85
N LEU A 241 -1.14 -2.06 -35.13
CA LEU A 241 0.14 -2.37 -35.78
C LEU A 241 0.14 -2.13 -37.30
N VAL A 242 -1.05 -1.99 -37.90
CA VAL A 242 -1.23 -1.71 -39.33
C VAL A 242 -1.27 -0.19 -39.56
N ASP A 243 -1.99 0.52 -38.71
CA ASP A 243 -2.21 1.97 -38.84
C ASP A 243 -1.00 2.78 -38.34
N PHE A 244 -0.23 2.25 -37.38
CA PHE A 244 0.90 2.93 -36.76
C PHE A 244 2.17 2.08 -36.79
N LYS A 245 3.28 2.74 -37.13
CA LYS A 245 4.61 2.17 -37.09
C LYS A 245 5.15 2.20 -35.64
N MET A 246 5.22 1.03 -35.00
CA MET A 246 5.64 0.88 -33.58
C MET A 246 7.15 0.94 -33.36
N ASP A 247 7.96 0.76 -34.41
CA ASP A 247 9.42 0.91 -34.38
C ASP A 247 9.87 2.31 -33.92
N HIS A 248 9.05 3.34 -34.17
CA HIS A 248 9.30 4.71 -33.71
C HIS A 248 8.75 5.01 -32.30
N LEU A 249 8.03 4.08 -31.67
CA LEU A 249 7.47 4.28 -30.32
C LEU A 249 8.55 4.52 -29.25
N PRO A 250 9.69 3.79 -29.21
CA PRO A 250 10.76 4.08 -28.25
C PRO A 250 11.34 5.49 -28.41
N LEU A 251 11.48 5.97 -29.66
CA LEU A 251 11.96 7.34 -29.94
C LEU A 251 10.98 8.40 -29.45
N LEU A 252 9.68 8.11 -29.50
CA LEU A 252 8.66 9.01 -28.94
C LEU A 252 8.78 9.07 -27.41
N VAL A 253 9.01 7.92 -26.77
CA VAL A 253 9.20 7.86 -25.31
C VAL A 253 10.45 8.63 -24.88
N ASP A 254 11.57 8.53 -25.61
CA ASP A 254 12.79 9.34 -25.35
C ASP A 254 12.50 10.85 -25.40
N LYS A 255 11.67 11.30 -26.36
CA LYS A 255 11.25 12.71 -26.42
C LYS A 255 10.40 13.12 -25.21
N PHE A 256 9.54 12.24 -24.71
CA PHE A 256 8.78 12.50 -23.50
C PHE A 256 9.64 12.54 -22.25
N GLU A 257 10.68 11.71 -22.18
CA GLU A 257 11.67 11.74 -21.09
C GLU A 257 12.37 13.10 -21.06
N ARG A 258 12.87 13.58 -22.20
CA ARG A 258 13.45 14.93 -22.31
C ARG A 258 12.46 16.04 -21.94
N LEU A 259 11.20 15.91 -22.36
CA LEU A 259 10.15 16.87 -21.99
C LEU A 259 9.94 16.88 -20.46
N ALA A 260 9.93 15.71 -19.83
CA ALA A 260 9.77 15.58 -18.39
C ALA A 260 10.96 16.18 -17.63
N GLU A 261 12.20 16.00 -18.12
CA GLU A 261 13.40 16.65 -17.58
C GLU A 261 13.29 18.19 -17.61
N ILE A 262 12.80 18.74 -18.73
CA ILE A 262 12.59 20.20 -18.87
C ILE A 262 11.50 20.70 -17.93
N LEU A 263 10.44 19.92 -17.72
CA LEU A 263 9.31 20.31 -16.85
C LEU A 263 9.66 20.19 -15.35
N HIS A 264 10.64 19.35 -15.01
CA HIS A 264 11.13 19.16 -13.64
C HIS A 264 12.21 20.18 -13.22
N MET A 265 12.78 20.93 -14.18
CA MET A 265 13.62 22.10 -13.93
C MET A 265 12.78 23.36 -13.74
#